data_AF-A0A8S3YKK5-F1
#
_entry.id   AF-A0A8S3YKK5-F1
#
_cell.length_a   1.000
_cell.length_b   1.000
_cell.length_c   1.000
_cell.angle_alpha   90.00
_cell.angle_beta   90.00
_cell.angle_gamma   90.00
#
_symmetry.space_group_name_H-M   'P 1'
#
loop_
_entity.id
_entity.type
_entity.pdbx_description
1 polymer ?
#
loop_
_entity_poly.entity_id
_entity_poly.type
_entity_poly.pdbx_seq_one_letter_code
_entity_poly.pdbx_strand_id
1 'polypeptide(L)'
;MMASHFRKQVIVAGSLIVSVIILCRANKMDPHVYPKIGPFFEGWYLRIIDSHQNLSLGFMFGRVLPSTSLYADVESLCQTSALNEDCRRKIAEKQLHMNLSSYRNITSPSNLVFIGLLLNLKSDKRLENPEGFFSPSQYNISINGRPATKNPDDESPPNFEVTVASNLSLIVNKTGTRFSVKLGPHVLMGETAQPVPWGPHGEGPESWLYKLPLPFHWFVYSLRSTVTSFKYMNRETGQTVTGGTHQDQIPVVAHWEKNWGNSFPKAWVWAEGVNPRSGVSYAFSAGLVSEMGFDIRAQLSC
;
A
#
# COMPACT_ATOMS: atom_id res chain seq x y z
N MET A 1 67.13 -13.51 -38.82
CA MET A 1 67.81 -14.71 -38.28
C MET A 1 67.27 -14.91 -36.87
N MET A 2 66.56 -16.03 -36.62
CA MET A 2 66.10 -16.59 -35.33
C MET A 2 65.08 -15.77 -34.50
N ALA A 3 64.05 -16.33 -33.86
CA ALA A 3 63.50 -17.68 -33.80
C ALA A 3 62.04 -17.61 -33.28
N SER A 4 61.20 -18.51 -33.78
CA SER A 4 59.79 -18.69 -33.42
C SER A 4 59.62 -19.42 -32.09
N HIS A 5 58.62 -19.03 -31.29
CA HIS A 5 58.11 -19.86 -30.19
C HIS A 5 56.60 -20.10 -30.37
N PHE A 6 56.28 -21.33 -30.78
CA PHE A 6 54.94 -21.90 -30.80
C PHE A 6 54.59 -22.39 -29.38
N ARG A 7 53.53 -21.85 -28.76
CA ARG A 7 52.87 -22.46 -27.59
C ARG A 7 51.55 -23.07 -28.03
N LYS A 8 51.44 -24.40 -27.89
CA LYS A 8 50.18 -25.15 -28.01
C LYS A 8 49.25 -24.78 -26.85
N GLN A 9 48.07 -24.25 -27.14
CA GLN A 9 46.99 -24.16 -26.17
C GLN A 9 46.17 -25.45 -26.22
N VAL A 10 46.07 -26.12 -25.07
CA VAL A 10 45.18 -27.27 -24.86
C VAL A 10 43.80 -26.70 -24.48
N ILE A 11 42.80 -26.94 -25.32
CA ILE A 11 41.41 -26.60 -25.02
C ILE A 11 40.81 -27.76 -24.22
N VAL A 12 40.56 -27.53 -22.94
CA VAL A 12 39.75 -28.44 -22.11
C VAL A 12 38.30 -28.00 -22.24
N ALA A 13 37.49 -28.82 -22.93
CA ALA A 13 36.06 -28.60 -23.06
C ALA A 13 35.35 -29.01 -21.74
N GLY A 14 35.17 -28.04 -20.85
CA GLY A 14 34.28 -28.19 -19.69
C GLY A 14 32.84 -27.86 -20.10
N SER A 15 31.97 -28.87 -20.14
CA SER A 15 30.53 -28.68 -20.31
C SER A 15 29.94 -27.95 -19.11
N LEU A 16 29.57 -26.69 -19.29
CA LEU A 16 28.83 -25.90 -18.32
C LEU A 16 27.33 -26.25 -18.46
N ILE A 17 26.81 -27.07 -17.56
CA ILE A 17 25.35 -27.24 -17.41
C ILE A 17 24.81 -25.94 -16.83
N VAL A 18 24.33 -25.05 -17.70
CA VAL A 18 23.55 -23.87 -17.32
C VAL A 18 22.16 -24.36 -16.96
N SER A 19 21.96 -24.72 -15.69
CA SER A 19 20.62 -24.83 -15.14
C SER A 19 19.99 -23.44 -15.16
N VAL A 20 19.12 -23.19 -16.15
CA VAL A 20 18.24 -22.01 -16.19
C VAL A 20 17.22 -22.19 -15.06
N ILE A 21 17.61 -21.79 -13.86
CA ILE A 21 16.67 -21.57 -12.77
C ILE A 21 15.95 -20.28 -13.15
N ILE A 22 14.73 -20.39 -13.67
CA ILE A 22 13.82 -19.26 -13.80
C ILE A 22 13.42 -18.87 -12.37
N LEU A 23 14.24 -18.03 -11.75
CA LEU A 23 13.95 -17.41 -10.47
C LEU A 23 12.82 -16.41 -10.70
N CYS A 24 11.62 -16.73 -10.21
CA CYS A 24 10.51 -15.78 -10.13
C CYS A 24 10.91 -14.59 -9.23
N ARG A 25 10.57 -13.39 -9.72
CA ARG A 25 10.95 -12.05 -9.24
C ARG A 25 9.70 -11.32 -8.66
N ALA A 26 9.82 -10.45 -7.66
CA ALA A 26 8.77 -9.66 -6.97
C ALA A 26 9.17 -8.18 -6.72
N ASN A 27 8.28 -7.18 -6.76
CA ASN A 27 8.58 -5.74 -6.54
C ASN A 27 8.16 -5.30 -5.12
N LYS A 28 8.79 -4.31 -4.44
CA LYS A 28 8.34 -3.80 -3.11
C LYS A 28 6.87 -3.40 -3.03
N MET A 29 6.28 -3.06 -4.16
CA MET A 29 4.86 -2.81 -4.34
C MET A 29 3.95 -4.07 -4.28
N ASP A 30 4.47 -5.26 -4.62
CA ASP A 30 3.77 -6.56 -4.52
C ASP A 30 3.40 -6.89 -3.06
N PRO A 31 2.38 -7.72 -2.81
CA PRO A 31 2.00 -8.15 -1.46
C PRO A 31 3.10 -8.87 -0.68
N HIS A 32 3.15 -8.64 0.63
CA HIS A 32 3.88 -9.49 1.56
C HIS A 32 3.14 -10.82 1.80
N VAL A 33 3.91 -11.85 2.15
CA VAL A 33 3.36 -13.04 2.77
C VAL A 33 2.93 -12.66 4.17
N TYR A 34 1.63 -12.72 4.44
CA TYR A 34 1.11 -12.37 5.76
C TYR A 34 1.65 -13.33 6.82
N PRO A 35 2.19 -12.81 7.95
CA PRO A 35 2.61 -13.65 9.04
C PRO A 35 1.41 -14.35 9.67
N LYS A 36 1.66 -15.48 10.34
CA LYS A 36 0.62 -16.24 11.05
C LYS A 36 0.12 -15.49 12.29
N ILE A 37 0.97 -14.66 12.88
CA ILE A 37 0.77 -13.97 14.15
C ILE A 37 1.13 -12.50 13.94
N GLY A 38 0.30 -11.60 14.46
CA GLY A 38 0.55 -10.17 14.44
C GLY A 38 1.38 -9.69 15.64
N PRO A 39 1.61 -8.38 15.76
CA PRO A 39 1.02 -7.34 14.93
C PRO A 39 1.66 -7.26 13.54
N PHE A 40 0.84 -7.07 12.51
CA PHE A 40 1.29 -6.77 11.15
C PHE A 40 0.20 -5.97 10.41
N PHE A 41 0.60 -5.00 9.60
CA PHE A 41 -0.31 -4.34 8.68
C PHE A 41 0.35 -4.20 7.31
N GLU A 42 -0.49 -4.09 6.29
CA GLU A 42 -0.07 -3.72 4.94
C GLU A 42 -1.20 -2.97 4.25
N GLY A 43 -0.87 -1.88 3.59
CA GLY A 43 -1.84 -1.03 2.91
C GLY A 43 -1.24 -0.29 1.72
N TRP A 44 -2.11 0.11 0.82
CA TRP A 44 -1.78 0.84 -0.40
C TRP A 44 -2.61 2.10 -0.48
N TYR A 45 -2.03 3.14 -1.06
CA TYR A 45 -2.68 4.41 -1.31
C TYR A 45 -2.40 4.88 -2.73
N LEU A 46 -3.46 5.34 -3.39
CA LEU A 46 -3.41 5.99 -4.69
C LEU A 46 -4.10 7.34 -4.61
N ARG A 47 -3.47 8.37 -5.18
CA ARG A 47 -4.05 9.71 -5.32
C ARG A 47 -3.98 10.19 -6.75
N ILE A 48 -5.11 10.59 -7.31
CA ILE A 48 -5.28 11.28 -8.59
C ILE A 48 -5.29 12.80 -8.34
N ILE A 49 -4.57 13.53 -9.19
CA ILE A 49 -4.55 14.99 -9.22
C ILE A 49 -4.84 15.45 -10.66
N ASP A 50 -5.96 16.14 -10.83
CA ASP A 50 -6.35 16.78 -12.08
C ASP A 50 -6.32 18.30 -11.88
N SER A 51 -5.23 18.93 -12.35
CA SER A 51 -5.04 20.38 -12.22
C SER A 51 -5.98 21.19 -13.11
N HIS A 52 -6.52 20.61 -14.19
CA HIS A 52 -7.45 21.31 -15.09
C HIS A 52 -8.81 21.49 -14.42
N GLN A 53 -9.25 20.45 -13.71
CA GLN A 53 -10.52 20.46 -12.99
C GLN A 53 -10.38 20.96 -11.54
N ASN A 54 -9.16 21.24 -11.07
CA ASN A 54 -8.84 21.57 -9.68
C ASN A 54 -9.44 20.52 -8.72
N LEU A 55 -9.10 19.26 -8.97
CA LEU A 55 -9.71 18.11 -8.34
C LEU A 55 -8.64 17.15 -7.82
N SER A 56 -8.88 16.55 -6.66
CA SER A 56 -8.05 15.46 -6.15
C SER A 56 -8.93 14.34 -5.61
N LEU A 57 -8.66 13.11 -6.07
CA LEU A 57 -9.34 11.90 -5.63
C LEU A 57 -8.28 10.95 -5.11
N GLY A 58 -8.61 10.14 -4.12
CA GLY A 58 -7.74 9.08 -3.71
C GLY A 58 -8.53 7.92 -3.15
N PHE A 59 -7.86 6.79 -3.05
CA PHE A 59 -8.36 5.68 -2.26
C PHE A 59 -7.20 5.01 -1.56
N MET A 60 -7.50 4.47 -0.40
CA MET A 60 -6.59 3.60 0.33
C MET A 60 -7.31 2.34 0.71
N PHE A 61 -6.57 1.25 0.80
CA PHE A 61 -7.07 0.01 1.37
C PHE A 61 -5.93 -0.73 2.03
N GLY A 62 -6.26 -1.62 2.95
CA GLY A 62 -5.26 -2.42 3.62
C GLY A 62 -5.88 -3.44 4.54
N ARG A 63 -5.01 -4.26 5.12
CA ARG A 63 -5.38 -5.27 6.10
C ARG A 63 -4.48 -5.16 7.32
N VAL A 64 -5.10 -5.32 8.49
CA VAL A 64 -4.44 -5.30 9.79
C VAL A 64 -4.62 -6.66 10.46
N LEU A 65 -3.52 -7.28 10.84
CA LEU A 65 -3.42 -8.43 11.72
C LEU A 65 -3.01 -7.92 13.12
N PRO A 66 -3.91 -7.91 14.12
CA PRO A 66 -3.61 -7.37 15.45
C PRO A 66 -2.61 -8.25 16.23
N SER A 67 -2.00 -7.68 17.28
CA SER A 67 -1.14 -8.43 18.21
C SER A 67 -1.93 -9.51 18.96
N THR A 68 -1.34 -10.70 19.11
CA THR A 68 -1.89 -11.78 19.96
C THR A 68 -1.79 -11.48 21.46
N SER A 69 -0.82 -10.67 21.91
CA SER A 69 -0.65 -10.35 23.34
C SER A 69 -1.75 -9.44 23.90
N LEU A 70 -2.29 -8.55 23.05
CA LEU A 70 -3.47 -7.72 23.38
C LEU A 70 -4.70 -8.57 23.75
N TYR A 71 -4.74 -9.85 23.34
CA TYR A 71 -5.80 -10.79 23.71
C TYR A 71 -5.44 -11.62 24.94
N ALA A 72 -4.20 -12.10 25.06
CA ALA A 72 -3.76 -12.86 26.23
C ALA A 72 -3.88 -12.05 27.54
N ASP A 73 -3.61 -10.73 27.50
CA ASP A 73 -3.78 -9.87 28.68
C ASP A 73 -5.25 -9.63 29.03
N VAL A 74 -6.15 -9.50 28.05
CA VAL A 74 -7.59 -9.28 28.32
C VAL A 74 -8.27 -10.57 28.79
N GLU A 75 -7.91 -11.71 28.22
CA GLU A 75 -8.48 -13.01 28.58
C GLU A 75 -7.92 -13.51 29.93
N SER A 76 -6.64 -13.27 30.23
CA SER A 76 -6.05 -13.61 31.54
C SER A 76 -6.52 -12.68 32.67
N LEU A 77 -6.80 -11.40 32.39
CA LEU A 77 -7.37 -10.46 33.37
C LEU A 77 -8.79 -10.85 33.81
N CYS A 78 -9.60 -11.47 32.95
CA CYS A 78 -10.96 -11.87 33.30
C CYS A 78 -11.12 -13.37 33.65
N GLN A 79 -10.03 -14.17 33.68
CA GLN A 79 -10.07 -15.58 34.13
C GLN A 79 -9.90 -15.75 35.66
N THR A 80 -9.51 -14.70 36.39
CA THR A 80 -9.52 -14.72 37.86
C THR A 80 -10.87 -14.21 38.37
N SER A 81 -11.67 -15.15 38.87
CA SER A 81 -13.04 -14.99 39.32
C SER A 81 -13.17 -14.04 40.53
N ALA A 82 -13.67 -12.82 40.32
CA ALA A 82 -14.48 -12.04 41.28
C ALA A 82 -14.88 -10.62 40.80
N LEU A 83 -14.31 -10.08 39.71
CA LEU A 83 -14.52 -8.68 39.30
C LEU A 83 -15.05 -8.56 37.87
N ASN A 84 -16.22 -9.14 37.60
CA ASN A 84 -16.76 -9.25 36.24
C ASN A 84 -17.29 -7.91 35.68
N GLU A 85 -17.77 -6.98 36.51
CA GLU A 85 -18.28 -5.68 36.04
C GLU A 85 -17.17 -4.64 35.86
N ASP A 86 -16.16 -4.62 36.74
CA ASP A 86 -15.03 -3.69 36.63
C ASP A 86 -14.08 -4.06 35.47
N CYS A 87 -13.89 -5.37 35.19
CA CYS A 87 -13.18 -5.85 33.98
C CYS A 87 -13.88 -5.32 32.72
N ARG A 88 -15.21 -5.49 32.63
CA ARG A 88 -16.01 -5.00 31.50
C ARG A 88 -15.97 -3.49 31.35
N ARG A 89 -16.03 -2.74 32.45
CA ARG A 89 -15.93 -1.27 32.43
C ARG A 89 -14.57 -0.80 31.92
N LYS A 90 -13.46 -1.39 32.38
CA LYS A 90 -12.10 -1.04 31.92
C LYS A 90 -11.84 -1.45 30.47
N ILE A 91 -12.38 -2.59 30.03
CA ILE A 91 -12.38 -2.97 28.62
C ILE A 91 -13.17 -1.96 27.79
N ALA A 92 -14.36 -1.55 28.26
CA ALA A 92 -15.18 -0.54 27.60
C ALA A 92 -14.51 0.83 27.56
N GLU A 93 -13.82 1.27 28.64
CA GLU A 93 -13.06 2.52 28.70
C GLU A 93 -11.85 2.52 27.76
N LYS A 94 -11.08 1.42 27.70
CA LYS A 94 -9.99 1.27 26.72
C LYS A 94 -10.49 1.18 25.29
N GLN A 95 -11.65 0.58 25.06
CA GLN A 95 -12.34 0.59 23.76
C GLN A 95 -12.87 1.99 23.42
N LEU A 96 -13.26 2.81 24.41
CA LEU A 96 -13.81 4.17 24.23
C LEU A 96 -12.81 5.19 23.70
N HIS A 97 -11.50 5.00 23.93
CA HIS A 97 -10.46 5.88 23.38
C HIS A 97 -10.19 5.66 21.89
N MET A 98 -10.70 4.56 21.32
CA MET A 98 -10.87 4.44 19.88
C MET A 98 -12.34 4.77 19.60
N ASN A 99 -12.61 5.81 18.80
CA ASN A 99 -13.99 6.24 18.50
C ASN A 99 -14.69 5.20 17.58
N LEU A 100 -15.03 4.05 18.17
CA LEU A 100 -15.42 2.79 17.55
C LEU A 100 -16.95 2.61 17.51
N SER A 101 -17.72 3.70 17.38
CA SER A 101 -19.19 3.61 17.36
C SER A 101 -19.72 2.72 16.22
N SER A 102 -18.95 2.52 15.16
CA SER A 102 -19.23 1.59 14.04
C SER A 102 -18.86 0.12 14.31
N TYR A 103 -18.19 -0.22 15.42
CA TYR A 103 -17.63 -1.54 15.69
C TYR A 103 -18.42 -2.40 16.70
N ARG A 104 -19.59 -1.94 17.15
CA ARG A 104 -20.37 -2.62 18.21
C ARG A 104 -20.81 -4.06 17.88
N ASN A 105 -20.71 -4.51 16.62
CA ASN A 105 -21.17 -5.83 16.18
C ASN A 105 -20.05 -6.80 15.73
N ILE A 106 -18.77 -6.45 15.88
CA ILE A 106 -17.67 -7.36 15.52
C ILE A 106 -17.32 -8.22 16.75
N THR A 107 -17.97 -9.39 16.86
CA THR A 107 -17.83 -10.31 18.00
C THR A 107 -16.66 -11.28 17.89
N SER A 108 -15.74 -11.09 16.93
CA SER A 108 -14.58 -11.96 16.74
C SER A 108 -13.37 -11.15 16.26
N PRO A 109 -12.14 -11.46 16.70
CA PRO A 109 -10.90 -10.78 16.30
C PRO A 109 -10.56 -11.09 14.84
N SER A 110 -11.41 -10.70 13.92
CA SER A 110 -11.17 -10.87 12.49
C SER A 110 -10.26 -9.74 12.02
N ASN A 111 -9.13 -10.09 11.39
CA ASN A 111 -8.25 -9.16 10.70
C ASN A 111 -9.06 -8.07 9.99
N LEU A 112 -8.82 -6.81 10.33
CA LEU A 112 -9.62 -5.73 9.78
C LEU A 112 -9.12 -5.45 8.36
N VAL A 113 -10.04 -5.52 7.40
CA VAL A 113 -9.81 -5.03 6.03
C VAL A 113 -10.52 -3.70 5.91
N PHE A 114 -9.80 -2.68 5.47
CA PHE A 114 -10.27 -1.31 5.36
C PHE A 114 -10.22 -0.82 3.91
N ILE A 115 -11.18 0.01 3.53
CA ILE A 115 -11.14 0.83 2.31
C ILE A 115 -11.61 2.23 2.69
N GLY A 116 -10.87 3.26 2.25
CA GLY A 116 -11.27 4.66 2.33
C GLY A 116 -11.20 5.33 0.96
N LEU A 117 -12.08 6.30 0.71
CA LEU A 117 -12.07 7.18 -0.46
C LEU A 117 -11.82 8.61 -0.02
N LEU A 118 -10.78 9.27 -0.52
CA LEU A 118 -10.53 10.69 -0.25
C LEU A 118 -11.04 11.52 -1.43
N LEU A 119 -12.01 12.40 -1.21
CA LEU A 119 -12.67 13.13 -2.28
C LEU A 119 -12.56 14.64 -2.05
N ASN A 120 -11.78 15.30 -2.91
CA ASN A 120 -11.77 16.75 -3.07
C ASN A 120 -12.35 17.09 -4.45
N LEU A 121 -13.66 17.22 -4.47
CA LEU A 121 -14.46 17.54 -5.66
C LEU A 121 -14.71 19.04 -5.68
N LYS A 122 -14.19 19.73 -6.72
CA LYS A 122 -14.29 21.18 -6.94
C LYS A 122 -15.58 21.79 -6.37
N SER A 123 -15.48 22.38 -5.18
CA SER A 123 -16.49 23.20 -4.50
C SER A 123 -15.89 23.72 -3.18
N ASP A 124 -16.56 24.68 -2.56
CA ASP A 124 -16.39 25.15 -1.18
C ASP A 124 -16.73 24.09 -0.10
N LYS A 125 -17.00 22.85 -0.51
CA LYS A 125 -17.33 21.76 0.39
C LYS A 125 -16.08 21.21 1.08
N ARG A 126 -16.30 20.70 2.30
CA ARG A 126 -15.28 19.97 3.07
C ARG A 126 -14.87 18.70 2.33
N LEU A 127 -13.62 18.27 2.54
CA LEU A 127 -13.11 16.96 2.16
C LEU A 127 -14.08 15.86 2.60
N GLU A 128 -14.51 14.99 1.67
CA GLU A 128 -15.32 13.82 1.99
C GLU A 128 -14.41 12.59 2.12
N ASN A 129 -14.72 11.72 3.09
CA ASN A 129 -14.02 10.45 3.30
C ASN A 129 -14.98 9.29 3.56
N PRO A 130 -15.66 8.74 2.52
CA PRO A 130 -16.42 7.50 2.66
C PRO A 130 -15.50 6.33 3.00
N GLU A 131 -15.91 5.51 3.96
CA GLU A 131 -15.12 4.39 4.47
C GLU A 131 -15.93 3.10 4.53
N GLY A 132 -15.24 1.95 4.49
CA GLY A 132 -15.83 0.63 4.64
C GLY A 132 -14.88 -0.34 5.31
N PHE A 133 -15.45 -1.22 6.14
CA PHE A 133 -14.75 -2.30 6.83
C PHE A 133 -15.28 -3.65 6.36
N PHE A 134 -14.37 -4.60 6.16
CA PHE A 134 -14.68 -5.89 5.54
C PHE A 134 -14.06 -7.04 6.33
N SER A 135 -14.66 -8.22 6.17
CA SER A 135 -14.11 -9.46 6.72
C SER A 135 -12.81 -9.86 6.00
N PRO A 136 -11.84 -10.48 6.70
CA PRO A 136 -10.66 -11.07 6.08
C PRO A 136 -11.00 -12.04 4.94
N SER A 137 -12.12 -12.75 5.05
CA SER A 137 -12.58 -13.72 4.03
C SER A 137 -13.00 -13.06 2.72
N GLN A 138 -13.25 -11.75 2.72
CA GLN A 138 -13.61 -10.98 1.55
C GLN A 138 -12.40 -10.37 0.84
N TYR A 139 -11.23 -10.36 1.50
CA TYR A 139 -9.98 -9.83 0.97
C TYR A 139 -9.19 -10.95 0.28
N ASN A 140 -8.99 -10.81 -1.02
CA ASN A 140 -8.16 -11.70 -1.80
C ASN A 140 -7.06 -10.89 -2.48
N ILE A 141 -5.83 -11.38 -2.38
CA ILE A 141 -4.68 -10.80 -3.04
C ILE A 141 -3.88 -11.92 -3.70
N SER A 142 -3.57 -11.74 -4.99
CA SER A 142 -2.95 -12.80 -5.78
C SER A 142 -1.92 -12.27 -6.77
N ILE A 143 -0.91 -13.08 -7.02
CA ILE A 143 0.09 -12.89 -8.08
C ILE A 143 -0.17 -13.98 -9.11
N ASN A 144 -0.54 -13.60 -10.33
CA ASN A 144 -0.93 -14.53 -11.40
C ASN A 144 -2.03 -15.54 -10.97
N GLY A 145 -3.05 -15.05 -10.25
CA GLY A 145 -4.18 -15.85 -9.78
C GLY A 145 -3.86 -16.81 -8.62
N ARG A 146 -2.67 -16.73 -8.02
CA ARG A 146 -2.28 -17.54 -6.85
C ARG A 146 -1.94 -16.64 -5.64
N PRO A 147 -2.17 -17.09 -4.39
CA PRO A 147 -1.74 -16.34 -3.22
C PRO A 147 -0.24 -16.03 -3.25
N ALA A 148 0.16 -14.90 -2.66
CA ALA A 148 1.56 -14.56 -2.52
C ALA A 148 2.28 -15.61 -1.65
N THR A 149 3.32 -16.24 -2.19
CA THR A 149 4.13 -17.25 -1.47
C THR A 149 5.54 -16.78 -1.17
N LYS A 150 5.91 -15.58 -1.64
CA LYS A 150 7.22 -14.96 -1.44
C LYS A 150 7.03 -13.49 -1.12
N ASN A 151 7.90 -12.96 -0.27
CA ASN A 151 7.93 -11.53 -0.01
C ASN A 151 8.48 -10.75 -1.23
N PRO A 152 8.12 -9.46 -1.34
CA PRO A 152 8.64 -8.54 -2.34
C PRO A 152 10.16 -8.41 -2.47
N ASP A 153 10.67 -8.24 -3.70
CA ASP A 153 12.06 -7.88 -4.03
C ASP A 153 12.17 -6.54 -4.77
N ASP A 154 13.37 -6.19 -5.26
CA ASP A 154 13.66 -4.90 -5.92
C ASP A 154 13.83 -5.03 -7.44
N GLU A 155 13.91 -6.25 -7.97
CA GLU A 155 14.38 -6.50 -9.34
C GLU A 155 13.24 -6.72 -10.33
N SER A 156 12.03 -6.98 -9.83
CA SER A 156 10.89 -7.28 -10.67
C SER A 156 9.94 -6.11 -10.85
N PRO A 157 9.21 -6.05 -11.97
CA PRO A 157 8.03 -5.21 -12.05
C PRO A 157 6.90 -5.78 -11.19
N PRO A 158 6.07 -4.93 -10.55
CA PRO A 158 4.93 -5.44 -9.78
C PRO A 158 3.95 -6.16 -10.70
N ASN A 159 3.27 -7.16 -10.16
CA ASN A 159 2.28 -7.93 -10.88
C ASN A 159 1.32 -8.64 -9.91
N PHE A 160 0.30 -7.94 -9.44
CA PHE A 160 -0.67 -8.50 -8.51
C PHE A 160 -2.08 -7.94 -8.71
N GLU A 161 -3.03 -8.67 -8.17
CA GLU A 161 -4.45 -8.34 -8.19
C GLU A 161 -4.99 -8.37 -6.76
N VAL A 162 -5.82 -7.38 -6.42
CA VAL A 162 -6.54 -7.31 -5.16
C VAL A 162 -8.02 -7.21 -5.41
N THR A 163 -8.80 -7.99 -4.68
CA THR A 163 -10.24 -7.82 -4.57
C THR A 163 -10.68 -7.76 -3.12
N VAL A 164 -11.66 -6.90 -2.84
CA VAL A 164 -12.35 -6.84 -1.55
C VAL A 164 -13.84 -6.90 -1.80
N ALA A 165 -14.42 -8.08 -1.63
CA ALA A 165 -15.80 -8.38 -2.03
C ALA A 165 -16.11 -7.83 -3.44
N SER A 166 -17.23 -7.13 -3.60
CA SER A 166 -17.59 -6.37 -4.81
C SER A 166 -17.17 -4.90 -4.76
N ASN A 167 -16.40 -4.50 -3.75
CA ASN A 167 -16.16 -3.10 -3.39
C ASN A 167 -14.82 -2.59 -3.85
N LEU A 168 -13.81 -3.45 -3.98
CA LEU A 168 -12.51 -3.11 -4.55
C LEU A 168 -12.13 -4.14 -5.60
N SER A 169 -11.63 -3.64 -6.73
CA SER A 169 -10.82 -4.39 -7.69
C SER A 169 -9.61 -3.55 -8.04
N LEU A 170 -8.43 -4.13 -7.92
CA LEU A 170 -7.16 -3.51 -8.26
C LEU A 170 -6.31 -4.49 -9.05
N ILE A 171 -5.78 -4.08 -10.19
CA ILE A 171 -4.84 -4.85 -10.98
C ILE A 171 -3.63 -3.97 -11.23
N VAL A 172 -2.47 -4.38 -10.71
CA VAL A 172 -1.20 -3.67 -10.85
C VAL A 172 -0.27 -4.52 -11.69
N ASN A 173 0.31 -3.92 -12.73
CA ASN A 173 1.34 -4.57 -13.53
C ASN A 173 2.37 -3.55 -14.06
N LYS A 174 3.38 -4.02 -14.79
CA LYS A 174 4.45 -3.17 -15.36
C LYS A 174 3.94 -2.03 -16.26
N THR A 175 2.76 -2.18 -16.87
CA THR A 175 2.20 -1.20 -17.81
C THR A 175 1.39 -0.12 -17.13
N GLY A 176 1.06 -0.31 -15.85
CA GLY A 176 0.26 0.59 -15.06
C GLY A 176 -0.77 -0.17 -14.23
N THR A 177 -1.85 0.52 -13.89
CA THR A 177 -2.88 -0.01 -13.00
C THR A 177 -4.26 0.19 -13.57
N ARG A 178 -5.14 -0.74 -13.24
CA ARG A 178 -6.59 -0.54 -13.30
C ARG A 178 -7.22 -0.70 -11.92
N PHE A 179 -8.09 0.23 -11.54
CA PHE A 179 -8.76 0.22 -10.24
C PHE A 179 -10.26 0.49 -10.37
N SER A 180 -11.01 -0.05 -9.41
CA SER A 180 -12.43 0.22 -9.21
C SER A 180 -12.74 0.09 -7.71
N VAL A 181 -13.30 1.16 -7.13
CA VAL A 181 -13.63 1.28 -5.71
C VAL A 181 -15.09 1.70 -5.59
N LYS A 182 -15.85 1.03 -4.72
CA LYS A 182 -17.24 1.32 -4.43
C LYS A 182 -17.48 1.33 -2.93
N LEU A 183 -17.88 2.48 -2.39
CA LEU A 183 -18.25 2.67 -0.99
C LEU A 183 -19.56 3.44 -0.90
N GLY A 184 -20.62 2.77 -0.44
CA GLY A 184 -21.97 3.35 -0.43
C GLY A 184 -22.39 3.86 -1.82
N PRO A 185 -22.79 5.13 -1.96
CA PRO A 185 -23.16 5.72 -3.25
C PRO A 185 -21.95 6.10 -4.11
N HIS A 186 -20.74 6.11 -3.55
CA HIS A 186 -19.52 6.57 -4.23
C HIS A 186 -18.89 5.44 -5.03
N VAL A 187 -18.54 5.73 -6.28
CA VAL A 187 -17.80 4.83 -7.17
C VAL A 187 -16.66 5.60 -7.81
N LEU A 188 -15.44 5.10 -7.68
CA LEU A 188 -14.25 5.63 -8.34
C LEU A 188 -13.59 4.51 -9.15
N MET A 189 -13.38 4.72 -10.44
CA MET A 189 -12.69 3.77 -11.32
C MET A 189 -11.72 4.51 -12.24
N GLY A 190 -10.70 3.83 -12.71
CA GLY A 190 -9.74 4.43 -13.63
C GLY A 190 -8.55 3.55 -13.93
N GLU A 191 -7.67 4.12 -14.74
CA GLU A 191 -6.48 3.47 -15.27
C GLU A 191 -5.29 4.43 -15.29
N THR A 192 -4.10 3.89 -14.99
CA THR A 192 -2.83 4.62 -15.09
C THR A 192 -1.94 3.95 -16.12
N ALA A 193 -1.03 4.74 -16.69
CA ALA A 193 0.11 4.25 -17.46
C ALA A 193 1.24 3.80 -16.53
N GLN A 194 2.41 3.58 -17.13
CA GLN A 194 3.63 3.14 -16.45
C GLN A 194 4.01 4.07 -15.29
N PRO A 195 4.57 3.52 -14.19
CA PRO A 195 4.98 4.32 -13.06
C PRO A 195 6.14 5.24 -13.41
N VAL A 196 6.13 6.42 -12.81
CA VAL A 196 7.33 7.26 -12.64
C VAL A 196 7.91 6.93 -11.26
N PRO A 197 8.96 6.09 -11.17
CA PRO A 197 9.49 5.63 -9.89
C PRO A 197 10.19 6.76 -9.12
N TRP A 198 10.44 6.52 -7.84
CA TRP A 198 11.18 7.43 -6.99
C TRP A 198 12.65 7.55 -7.39
N GLY A 199 13.33 6.41 -7.59
CA GLY A 199 14.71 6.34 -8.08
C GLY A 199 14.84 5.77 -9.50
N PRO A 200 15.98 5.99 -10.18
CA PRO A 200 16.21 5.55 -11.56
C PRO A 200 16.18 4.02 -11.73
N HIS A 201 16.32 3.26 -10.65
CA HIS A 201 16.29 1.79 -10.65
C HIS A 201 15.08 1.24 -9.89
N GLY A 202 14.08 2.06 -9.59
CA GLY A 202 12.87 1.63 -8.86
C GLY A 202 13.03 1.62 -7.34
N GLU A 203 14.08 2.26 -6.82
CA GLU A 203 14.29 2.41 -5.38
C GLU A 203 13.18 3.26 -4.75
N GLY A 204 12.81 2.94 -3.52
CA GLY A 204 11.92 3.77 -2.71
C GLY A 204 12.67 4.80 -1.84
N PRO A 205 11.93 5.65 -1.11
CA PRO A 205 12.48 6.67 -0.20
C PRO A 205 13.43 6.11 0.86
N GLU A 206 13.21 4.88 1.30
CA GLU A 206 14.04 4.22 2.31
C GLU A 206 15.42 3.82 1.77
N SER A 207 15.59 3.68 0.46
CA SER A 207 16.81 3.12 -0.13
C SER A 207 17.23 1.85 0.64
N TRP A 208 18.50 1.69 1.02
CA TRP A 208 18.99 0.52 1.76
C TRP A 208 18.36 0.35 3.16
N LEU A 209 17.70 1.35 3.74
CA LEU A 209 17.10 1.28 5.08
C LEU A 209 15.96 0.26 5.16
N TYR A 210 15.30 -0.07 4.04
CA TYR A 210 14.24 -1.10 4.05
C TYR A 210 14.76 -2.48 4.51
N LYS A 211 16.08 -2.71 4.42
CA LYS A 211 16.72 -3.98 4.84
C LYS A 211 16.87 -4.09 6.35
N LEU A 212 16.75 -2.98 7.07
CA LEU A 212 16.79 -2.98 8.52
C LEU A 212 15.45 -3.49 9.07
N PRO A 213 15.43 -4.15 10.25
CA PRO A 213 14.21 -4.65 10.88
C PRO A 213 13.42 -3.49 11.49
N LEU A 214 12.98 -2.54 10.66
CA LEU A 214 12.24 -1.38 11.11
C LEU A 214 10.78 -1.79 11.40
N PRO A 215 10.17 -1.21 12.46
CA PRO A 215 8.74 -1.39 12.78
C PRO A 215 7.79 -1.10 11.62
N PHE A 216 8.20 -0.21 10.73
CA PHE A 216 7.39 0.42 9.71
C PHE A 216 8.24 0.64 8.47
N HIS A 217 7.67 0.34 7.33
CA HIS A 217 8.25 0.56 6.01
C HIS A 217 7.31 1.36 5.12
N TRP A 218 7.90 2.26 4.33
CA TRP A 218 7.25 3.10 3.34
C TRP A 218 7.90 2.93 1.97
N PHE A 219 7.08 2.69 0.96
CA PHE A 219 7.52 2.58 -0.42
C PHE A 219 6.67 3.45 -1.34
N VAL A 220 7.32 4.34 -2.09
CA VAL A 220 6.70 5.13 -3.15
C VAL A 220 6.91 4.41 -4.47
N TYR A 221 5.85 3.77 -4.97
CA TYR A 221 5.88 3.06 -6.25
C TYR A 221 5.89 4.03 -7.42
N SER A 222 5.10 5.11 -7.34
CA SER A 222 5.13 6.15 -8.36
C SER A 222 4.86 7.54 -7.80
N LEU A 223 5.66 8.52 -8.21
CA LEU A 223 5.45 9.92 -7.89
C LEU A 223 4.33 10.57 -8.72
N ARG A 224 4.13 10.12 -9.96
CA ARG A 224 3.23 10.79 -10.92
C ARG A 224 2.93 9.95 -12.16
N SER A 225 2.43 8.73 -11.98
CA SER A 225 1.92 7.91 -13.10
C SER A 225 0.88 8.69 -13.90
N THR A 226 0.96 8.71 -15.23
CA THR A 226 -0.09 9.36 -16.04
C THR A 226 -1.41 8.61 -15.87
N VAL A 227 -2.49 9.31 -15.55
CA VAL A 227 -3.85 8.75 -15.52
C VAL A 227 -4.41 8.81 -16.94
N THR A 228 -4.69 7.65 -17.53
CA THR A 228 -5.22 7.55 -18.90
C THR A 228 -6.71 7.84 -18.93
N SER A 229 -7.43 7.38 -17.89
CA SER A 229 -8.83 7.72 -17.68
C SER A 229 -9.24 7.53 -16.22
N PHE A 230 -10.21 8.31 -15.76
CA PHE A 230 -10.91 8.06 -14.51
C PHE A 230 -12.37 8.49 -14.60
N LYS A 231 -13.20 7.88 -13.75
CA LYS A 231 -14.60 8.22 -13.54
C LYS A 231 -14.95 8.10 -12.07
N TYR A 232 -15.45 9.19 -11.51
CA TYR A 232 -16.10 9.24 -10.22
C TYR A 232 -17.61 9.42 -10.40
N MET A 233 -18.41 8.71 -9.60
CA MET A 233 -19.87 8.84 -9.54
C MET A 233 -20.33 8.84 -8.09
N ASN A 234 -21.21 9.78 -7.74
CA ASN A 234 -22.07 9.69 -6.56
C ASN A 234 -23.48 9.33 -7.03
N ARG A 235 -23.92 8.10 -6.72
CA ARG A 235 -25.20 7.55 -7.16
C ARG A 235 -26.41 8.16 -6.45
N GLU A 236 -26.20 8.79 -5.30
CA GLU A 236 -27.27 9.44 -4.54
C GLU A 236 -27.57 10.83 -5.08
N THR A 237 -26.52 11.60 -5.41
CA THR A 237 -26.67 12.95 -5.96
C THR A 237 -26.76 13.00 -7.49
N GLY A 238 -26.40 11.90 -8.16
CA GLY A 238 -26.24 11.83 -9.62
C GLY A 238 -24.97 12.50 -10.14
N GLN A 239 -24.12 13.06 -9.25
CA GLN A 239 -22.87 13.72 -9.64
C GLN A 239 -21.94 12.73 -10.35
N THR A 240 -21.41 13.12 -11.50
CA THR A 240 -20.40 12.37 -12.23
C THR A 240 -19.25 13.30 -12.60
N VAL A 241 -18.02 12.85 -12.36
CA VAL A 241 -16.79 13.54 -12.77
C VAL A 241 -15.96 12.55 -13.57
N THR A 242 -15.50 12.97 -14.74
CA THR A 242 -14.63 12.16 -15.60
C THR A 242 -13.43 12.97 -16.00
N GLY A 243 -12.32 12.29 -16.23
CA GLY A 243 -11.12 12.93 -16.77
C GLY A 243 -10.10 11.89 -17.19
N GLY A 244 -8.91 12.37 -17.52
CA GLY A 244 -7.84 11.57 -18.07
C GLY A 244 -6.89 12.47 -18.84
N THR A 245 -5.71 11.94 -19.15
CA THR A 245 -4.72 12.67 -19.94
C THR A 245 -5.07 12.58 -21.42
N HIS A 246 -5.29 13.74 -22.03
CA HIS A 246 -5.44 13.89 -23.48
C HIS A 246 -4.13 14.39 -24.11
N GLN A 247 -3.93 14.11 -25.39
CA GLN A 247 -2.77 14.62 -26.14
C GLN A 247 -2.70 16.16 -26.03
N ASP A 248 -1.48 16.68 -25.90
CA ASP A 248 -1.15 18.11 -25.84
C ASP A 248 -1.66 18.88 -24.60
N GLN A 249 -2.06 18.18 -23.53
CA GLN A 249 -2.46 18.79 -22.27
C GLN A 249 -1.49 18.49 -21.13
N ILE A 250 -1.53 19.31 -20.07
CA ILE A 250 -0.87 18.98 -18.80
C ILE A 250 -1.43 17.63 -18.32
N PRO A 251 -0.60 16.64 -17.99
CA PRO A 251 -1.10 15.32 -17.64
C PRO A 251 -1.89 15.34 -16.34
N VAL A 252 -2.96 14.54 -16.28
CA VAL A 252 -3.57 14.10 -15.03
C VAL A 252 -2.66 13.02 -14.46
N VAL A 253 -2.25 13.15 -13.20
CA VAL A 253 -1.22 12.29 -12.60
C VAL A 253 -1.75 11.56 -11.38
N ALA A 254 -1.15 10.41 -11.10
CA ALA A 254 -1.41 9.61 -9.92
C ALA A 254 -0.13 9.33 -9.12
N HIS A 255 -0.17 9.62 -7.83
CA HIS A 255 0.81 9.13 -6.86
C HIS A 255 0.39 7.78 -6.32
N TRP A 256 1.39 6.95 -6.04
CA TRP A 256 1.20 5.61 -5.53
C TRP A 256 2.21 5.26 -4.46
N GLU A 257 1.71 4.82 -3.31
CA GLU A 257 2.52 4.28 -2.24
C GLU A 257 1.95 3.01 -1.61
N LYS A 258 2.81 2.37 -0.82
CA LYS A 258 2.52 1.21 -0.01
C LYS A 258 3.26 1.32 1.31
N ASN A 259 2.57 0.97 2.40
CA ASN A 259 3.14 0.90 3.73
C ASN A 259 2.93 -0.51 4.31
N TRP A 260 3.90 -1.01 5.06
CA TRP A 260 3.77 -2.27 5.80
C TRP A 260 4.65 -2.28 7.04
N GLY A 261 4.39 -3.20 7.96
CA GLY A 261 5.22 -3.37 9.14
C GLY A 261 4.46 -3.97 10.31
N ASN A 262 5.13 -4.03 11.46
CA ASN A 262 4.60 -4.60 12.69
C ASN A 262 4.04 -3.52 13.64
N SER A 263 4.30 -2.25 13.37
CA SER A 263 3.88 -1.13 14.20
C SER A 263 3.53 0.07 13.32
N PHE A 264 2.44 0.75 13.67
CA PHE A 264 2.09 2.02 13.02
C PHE A 264 2.67 3.17 13.85
N PRO A 265 3.16 4.25 13.22
CA PRO A 265 3.64 5.41 13.94
C PRO A 265 2.58 5.99 14.90
N LYS A 266 2.99 6.36 16.12
CA LYS A 266 2.14 7.05 17.12
C LYS A 266 1.64 8.40 16.62
N ALA A 267 2.47 9.06 15.81
CA ALA A 267 2.13 10.28 15.09
C ALA A 267 2.80 10.18 13.72
N TRP A 268 2.06 10.53 12.66
CA TRP A 268 2.55 10.48 11.29
C TRP A 268 2.02 11.68 10.53
N VAL A 269 2.92 12.44 9.95
CA VAL A 269 2.64 13.49 8.97
C VAL A 269 3.08 12.95 7.63
N TRP A 270 2.21 13.07 6.65
CA TRP A 270 2.48 12.73 5.26
C TRP A 270 2.10 13.92 4.38
N ALA A 271 2.94 14.23 3.41
CA ALA A 271 2.71 15.28 2.42
C ALA A 271 3.28 14.87 1.07
N GLU A 272 2.60 15.26 0.01
CA GLU A 272 3.00 15.02 -1.36
C GLU A 272 2.57 16.23 -2.19
N GLY A 273 3.40 16.61 -3.15
CA GLY A 273 3.04 17.60 -4.13
C GLY A 273 3.65 17.29 -5.48
N VAL A 274 2.88 17.56 -6.52
CA VAL A 274 3.31 17.41 -7.91
C VAL A 274 2.93 18.65 -8.70
N ASN A 275 3.88 19.13 -9.49
CA ASN A 275 3.63 20.07 -10.56
C ASN A 275 3.70 19.31 -11.89
N PRO A 276 2.56 18.91 -12.46
CA PRO A 276 2.55 18.11 -13.70
C PRO A 276 3.05 18.89 -14.92
N ARG A 277 3.14 20.23 -14.85
CA ARG A 277 3.69 21.07 -15.93
C ARG A 277 5.22 21.06 -15.94
N SER A 278 5.85 21.20 -14.78
CA SER A 278 7.31 21.19 -14.67
C SER A 278 7.89 19.79 -14.47
N GLY A 279 7.05 18.80 -14.13
CA GLY A 279 7.49 17.46 -13.76
C GLY A 279 8.17 17.41 -12.39
N VAL A 280 8.07 18.46 -11.58
CA VAL A 280 8.58 18.46 -10.20
C VAL A 280 7.60 17.71 -9.30
N SER A 281 8.12 16.86 -8.43
CA SER A 281 7.33 16.13 -7.44
C SER A 281 8.13 16.05 -6.14
N TYR A 282 7.44 16.06 -5.01
CA TYR A 282 8.00 15.77 -3.70
C TYR A 282 7.06 14.82 -2.96
N ALA A 283 7.63 13.98 -2.11
CA ALA A 283 6.88 13.27 -1.08
C ALA A 283 7.67 13.31 0.22
N PHE A 284 6.97 13.55 1.32
CA PHE A 284 7.51 13.71 2.64
C PHE A 284 6.68 12.90 3.62
N SER A 285 7.36 12.23 4.53
CA SER A 285 6.72 11.54 5.63
C SER A 285 7.57 11.67 6.88
N ALA A 286 6.98 12.06 8.01
CA ALA A 286 7.69 12.16 9.27
C ALA A 286 6.79 11.79 10.45
N GLY A 287 7.39 11.31 11.53
CA GLY A 287 6.60 10.91 12.67
C GLY A 287 7.39 10.26 13.80
N LEU A 288 6.63 9.78 14.78
CA LEU A 288 7.14 9.01 15.91
C LEU A 288 6.79 7.53 15.70
N VAL A 289 7.81 6.71 15.48
CA VAL A 289 7.66 5.28 15.31
C VAL A 289 8.15 4.57 16.57
N SER A 290 7.32 3.72 17.16
CA SER A 290 7.66 3.00 18.38
C SER A 290 8.14 1.59 18.07
N GLU A 291 9.32 1.23 18.59
CA GLU A 291 9.92 -0.09 18.50
C GLU A 291 10.60 -0.42 19.83
N MET A 292 10.48 -1.66 20.31
CA MET A 292 11.11 -2.14 21.55
C MET A 292 10.95 -1.20 22.77
N GLY A 293 9.84 -0.47 22.85
CA GLY A 293 9.53 0.43 23.96
C GLY A 293 10.16 1.83 23.90
N PHE A 294 10.85 2.20 22.81
CA PHE A 294 11.34 3.56 22.60
C PHE A 294 10.76 4.21 21.34
N ASP A 295 10.71 5.55 21.33
CA ASP A 295 10.17 6.34 20.23
C ASP A 295 11.30 6.88 19.34
N ILE A 296 11.25 6.54 18.06
CA ILE A 296 12.17 6.99 17.02
C ILE A 296 11.50 8.11 16.23
N ARG A 297 12.15 9.27 16.13
CA ARG A 297 11.77 10.32 15.18
C ARG A 297 12.24 9.92 13.80
N ALA A 298 11.31 9.55 12.93
CA ALA A 298 11.58 9.20 11.54
C ALA A 298 11.20 10.37 10.62
N GLN A 299 12.02 10.61 9.60
CA GLN A 299 11.71 11.52 8.49
C GLN A 299 12.25 10.91 7.19
N LEU A 300 11.43 10.91 6.15
CA LEU A 300 11.73 10.47 4.80
C LEU A 300 11.23 11.54 3.83
N SER A 301 12.06 12.02 2.91
CA SER A 301 11.70 13.10 1.98
C SER A 301 12.50 13.07 0.68
N CYS A 302 11.90 13.48 -0.44
CA CYS A 302 12.57 13.89 -1.69
C CYS A 302 12.10 15.25 -2.16
#